data_AF-A0A2U8QUT0-F1
#
_entry.id   AF-A0A2U8QUT0-F1
#
_cell.length_a   1.000
_cell.length_b   1.000
_cell.length_c   1.000
_cell.angle_alpha   90.00
_cell.angle_beta   90.00
_cell.angle_gamma   90.00
#
_symmetry.space_group_name_H-M   'P 1'
#
loop_
_entity.id
_entity.type
_entity.pdbx_description
1 polymer ?
#
loop_
_entity_poly.entity_id
_entity_poly.type
_entity_poly.pdbx_seq_one_letter_code
_entity_poly.pdbx_strand_id
1 'polypeptide(L)'
;MKKIIILSAFLIIACNSNPVPKPDRLLDEEQMKNILYDLAILQATESFSPKTLRENGVDTKAYLFEKYQIDSVTFYQNQRYYASDARKYKQMYQSVLDRINSQIPEEGESSDPLEKNSSVKKKDSATKSRRRQTNRLLDRDTIDNNLPLK
;
A
#
# COMPACT_ATOMS: atom_id res chain seq x y z
N MET A 1 3.90 37.06 -21.26
CA MET A 1 4.45 35.98 -22.11
C MET A 1 5.74 35.37 -21.53
N LYS A 2 6.76 36.15 -21.13
CA LYS A 2 8.00 35.61 -20.50
C LYS A 2 7.78 34.73 -19.26
N LYS A 3 6.78 35.05 -18.41
CA LYS A 3 6.44 34.27 -17.21
C LYS A 3 5.90 32.87 -17.52
N ILE A 4 5.20 32.71 -18.65
CA ILE A 4 4.64 31.41 -19.09
C ILE A 4 5.76 30.52 -19.64
N ILE A 5 6.76 31.12 -20.29
CA ILE A 5 7.96 30.40 -20.78
C ILE A 5 8.81 29.89 -19.61
N ILE A 6 8.98 30.70 -18.55
CA ILE A 6 9.69 30.29 -17.33
C ILE A 6 8.93 29.16 -16.61
N LEU A 7 7.60 29.25 -16.53
CA LEU A 7 6.77 28.19 -15.95
C LEU A 7 6.84 26.90 -16.77
N SER A 8 6.81 27.00 -18.10
CA SER A 8 6.93 25.86 -19.01
C SER A 8 8.30 25.19 -18.95
N ALA A 9 9.38 25.94 -18.69
CA ALA A 9 10.73 25.38 -18.58
C ALA A 9 10.90 24.52 -17.31
N PHE A 10 10.22 24.86 -16.21
CA PHE A 10 10.23 24.05 -14.98
C PHE A 10 9.53 22.69 -15.14
N LEU A 11 8.52 22.58 -16.02
CA LEU A 11 7.81 21.32 -16.25
C LEU A 11 8.67 20.23 -16.88
N ILE A 12 9.74 20.59 -17.61
CA ILE A 12 10.59 19.63 -18.33
C ILE A 12 11.57 18.94 -17.37
N ILE A 13 11.97 19.61 -16.28
CA ILE A 13 12.90 19.08 -15.26
C ILE A 13 12.19 18.10 -14.31
N ALA A 14 10.87 18.18 -14.19
CA ALA A 14 10.07 17.30 -13.34
C ALA A 14 9.95 15.86 -13.88
N CYS A 15 10.28 15.62 -15.16
CA CYS A 15 10.23 14.31 -15.79
C CYS A 15 11.59 13.59 -15.65
N ASN A 16 11.97 13.24 -14.41
CA ASN A 16 13.13 12.39 -14.17
C ASN A 16 12.70 10.91 -14.21
N SER A 17 13.30 10.14 -15.11
CA SER A 17 12.99 8.72 -15.36
C SER A 17 13.62 7.74 -14.36
N ASN A 18 14.36 8.24 -13.37
CA ASN A 18 14.91 7.44 -12.27
C ASN A 18 14.34 7.89 -10.92
N PRO A 19 13.16 7.38 -10.51
CA PRO A 19 12.51 7.85 -9.28
C PRO A 19 13.17 7.34 -7.98
N VAL A 20 13.97 6.28 -8.03
CA VAL A 20 14.63 5.71 -6.83
C VAL A 20 16.05 5.21 -7.16
N PRO A 21 17.09 5.67 -6.42
CA PRO A 21 18.45 5.17 -6.59
C PRO A 21 18.62 3.76 -6.03
N LYS A 22 19.61 3.02 -6.56
CA LYS A 22 20.02 1.72 -6.00
C LYS A 22 20.66 1.94 -4.62
N PRO A 23 20.36 1.10 -3.61
CA PRO A 23 20.99 1.16 -2.29
C PRO A 23 22.50 0.94 -2.34
N ASP A 24 23.23 1.49 -1.37
CA ASP A 24 24.67 1.28 -1.23
C ASP A 24 24.99 -0.21 -0.98
N ARG A 25 24.15 -0.84 -0.15
CA ARG A 25 24.12 -2.29 0.06
C ARG A 25 22.76 -2.83 -0.36
N LEU A 26 22.65 -3.36 -1.57
CA LEU A 26 21.45 -4.02 -2.05
C LEU A 26 21.31 -5.40 -1.38
N LEU A 27 20.23 -5.59 -0.63
CA LEU A 27 19.81 -6.90 -0.12
C LEU A 27 19.23 -7.70 -1.28
N ASP A 28 19.40 -9.02 -1.27
CA ASP A 28 18.72 -9.86 -2.24
C ASP A 28 17.21 -9.96 -1.93
N GLU A 29 16.44 -10.43 -2.91
CA GLU A 29 14.98 -10.50 -2.79
C GLU A 29 14.52 -11.52 -1.74
N GLU A 30 15.24 -12.63 -1.57
CA GLU A 30 14.91 -13.63 -0.54
C GLU A 30 15.18 -13.07 0.86
N GLN A 31 16.30 -12.38 1.04
CA GLN A 31 16.64 -11.69 2.28
C GLN A 31 15.58 -10.63 2.60
N MET A 32 15.13 -9.85 1.62
CA MET A 32 14.05 -8.89 1.83
C MET A 32 12.73 -9.57 2.19
N LYS A 33 12.36 -10.68 1.53
CA LYS A 33 11.17 -11.47 1.91
C LYS A 33 11.26 -12.01 3.34
N ASN A 34 12.43 -12.49 3.76
CA ASN A 34 12.66 -12.96 5.12
C ASN A 34 12.51 -11.82 6.15
N ILE A 35 13.08 -10.64 5.85
CA ILE A 35 12.91 -9.43 6.66
C ILE A 35 11.43 -9.06 6.80
N LEU A 36 10.69 -9.04 5.69
CA LEU A 36 9.25 -8.73 5.69
C LEU A 36 8.42 -9.76 6.47
N TYR A 37 8.78 -11.04 6.39
CA TYR A 37 8.15 -12.09 7.15
C TYR A 37 8.35 -11.89 8.67
N ASP A 38 9.60 -11.72 9.12
CA ASP A 38 9.86 -11.51 10.55
C ASP A 38 9.23 -10.22 11.06
N LEU A 39 9.26 -9.15 10.25
CA LEU A 39 8.60 -7.90 10.60
C LEU A 39 7.09 -8.10 10.78
N ALA A 40 6.44 -8.86 9.90
CA ALA A 40 5.02 -9.18 10.02
C ALA A 40 4.72 -9.98 11.31
N ILE A 41 5.55 -10.97 11.65
CA ILE A 41 5.40 -11.75 12.88
C ILE A 41 5.60 -10.87 14.13
N LEU A 42 6.61 -10.01 14.14
CA LEU A 42 6.87 -9.10 15.25
C LEU A 42 5.73 -8.09 15.42
N GLN A 43 5.22 -7.52 14.33
CA GLN A 43 4.07 -6.60 14.35
C GLN A 43 2.79 -7.28 14.83
N ALA A 44 2.53 -8.52 14.39
CA ALA A 44 1.42 -9.32 14.88
C ALA A 44 1.57 -9.58 16.40
N THR A 45 2.76 -9.98 16.84
CA THR A 45 3.05 -10.22 18.26
C THR A 45 2.88 -8.94 19.08
N GLU A 46 3.36 -7.80 18.59
CA GLU A 46 3.19 -6.50 19.24
C GLU A 46 1.70 -6.11 19.35
N SER A 47 0.89 -6.44 18.34
CA SER A 47 -0.54 -6.13 18.32
C SER A 47 -1.38 -7.07 19.20
N PHE A 48 -1.12 -8.39 19.16
CA PHE A 48 -1.92 -9.41 19.85
C PHE A 48 -1.40 -9.75 21.24
N SER A 49 -0.09 -9.61 21.48
CA SER A 49 0.58 -10.01 22.73
C SER A 49 1.75 -9.07 23.07
N PRO A 50 1.51 -7.75 23.24
CA PRO A 50 2.56 -6.77 23.49
C PRO A 50 3.38 -7.05 24.76
N LYS A 51 2.80 -7.75 25.73
CA LYS A 51 3.50 -8.16 26.96
C LYS A 51 4.68 -9.08 26.66
N THR A 52 4.53 -9.99 25.70
CA THR A 52 5.57 -10.96 25.33
C THR A 52 6.85 -10.26 24.88
N LEU A 53 6.76 -9.27 23.98
CA LEU A 53 7.95 -8.54 23.53
C LEU A 53 8.56 -7.71 24.66
N ARG A 54 7.72 -7.03 25.46
CA ARG A 54 8.20 -6.16 26.53
C ARG A 54 8.88 -6.92 27.67
N GLU A 55 8.32 -8.05 28.09
CA GLU A 55 8.88 -8.91 29.15
C GLU A 55 10.19 -9.56 28.72
N ASN A 56 10.35 -9.83 27.42
CA ASN A 56 11.60 -10.32 26.85
C ASN A 56 12.57 -9.19 26.44
N GLY A 57 12.24 -7.92 26.69
CA GLY A 57 13.07 -6.78 26.32
C GLY A 57 13.35 -6.64 24.82
N VAL A 58 12.45 -7.16 23.98
CA VAL A 58 12.62 -7.17 22.52
C VAL A 58 12.14 -5.85 21.92
N ASP A 59 13.07 -5.08 21.36
CA ASP A 59 12.75 -3.99 20.43
C ASP A 59 12.70 -4.55 19.00
N THR A 60 11.55 -4.39 18.34
CA THR A 60 11.28 -4.94 17.01
C THR A 60 12.34 -4.53 15.97
N LYS A 61 12.78 -3.26 15.98
CA LYS A 61 13.74 -2.75 15.00
C LYS A 61 15.14 -3.25 15.30
N ALA A 62 15.57 -3.16 16.56
CA ALA A 62 16.87 -3.63 17.00
C ALA A 62 17.04 -5.13 16.71
N TYR A 63 16.02 -5.94 17.05
CA TYR A 63 16.00 -7.37 16.76
C TYR A 63 16.18 -7.66 15.27
N LEU A 64 15.43 -6.95 14.41
CA LEU A 64 15.51 -7.13 12.96
C LEU A 64 16.90 -6.76 12.41
N PHE A 65 17.45 -5.64 12.86
CA PHE A 65 18.76 -5.15 12.43
C PHE A 65 19.88 -6.09 12.86
N GLU A 66 19.82 -6.62 14.08
CA GLU A 66 20.78 -7.61 14.59
C GLU A 66 20.68 -8.93 13.82
N LYS A 67 19.47 -9.49 13.68
CA LYS A 67 19.24 -10.78 13.01
C LYS A 67 19.74 -10.80 11.56
N TYR A 68 19.51 -9.72 10.82
CA TYR A 68 19.90 -9.62 9.41
C TYR A 68 21.24 -8.91 9.18
N GLN A 69 21.91 -8.47 10.25
CA GLN A 69 23.15 -7.70 10.20
C GLN A 69 23.05 -6.49 9.27
N ILE A 70 21.96 -5.72 9.41
CA ILE A 70 21.69 -4.50 8.63
C ILE A 70 21.49 -3.31 9.57
N ASP A 71 21.68 -2.10 9.06
CA ASP A 71 21.34 -0.87 9.76
C ASP A 71 20.04 -0.24 9.22
N SER A 72 19.60 0.82 9.89
CA SER A 72 18.37 1.54 9.53
C SER A 72 18.45 2.18 8.14
N VAL A 73 19.64 2.61 7.70
CA VAL A 73 19.86 3.24 6.41
C VAL A 73 19.73 2.21 5.29
N THR A 74 20.39 1.06 5.44
CA THR A 74 20.32 -0.10 4.55
C THR A 74 18.88 -0.56 4.43
N PHE A 75 18.17 -0.75 5.55
CA PHE A 75 16.76 -1.13 5.53
C PHE A 75 15.91 -0.10 4.75
N TYR A 76 16.03 1.18 5.06
CA TYR A 76 15.26 2.24 4.39
C TYR A 76 15.54 2.34 2.89
N GLN A 77 16.81 2.30 2.47
CA GLN A 77 17.19 2.36 1.06
C GLN A 77 16.62 1.16 0.29
N ASN A 78 16.76 -0.05 0.84
CA ASN A 78 16.24 -1.26 0.19
C ASN A 78 14.71 -1.28 0.16
N GLN A 79 14.06 -0.87 1.25
CA GLN A 79 12.62 -0.70 1.31
C GLN A 79 12.13 0.23 0.20
N ARG A 80 12.79 1.38 0.02
CA ARG A 80 12.47 2.34 -1.04
C ARG A 80 12.74 1.78 -2.44
N TYR A 81 13.86 1.09 -2.63
CA TYR A 81 14.26 0.47 -3.89
C TYR A 81 13.25 -0.58 -4.35
N TYR A 82 12.87 -1.50 -3.47
CA TYR A 82 11.90 -2.53 -3.83
C TYR A 82 10.48 -1.96 -4.01
N ALA A 83 10.09 -0.97 -3.21
CA ALA A 83 8.80 -0.28 -3.36
C ALA A 83 8.69 0.55 -4.65
N SER A 84 9.79 0.82 -5.36
CA SER A 84 9.74 1.54 -6.64
C SER A 84 9.06 0.72 -7.75
N ASP A 85 9.06 -0.60 -7.65
CA ASP A 85 8.26 -1.49 -8.49
C ASP A 85 7.13 -2.10 -7.67
N ALA A 86 5.96 -1.45 -7.72
CA ALA A 86 4.78 -1.87 -6.98
C ALA A 86 4.34 -3.31 -7.29
N ARG A 87 4.55 -3.81 -8.52
CA ARG A 87 4.16 -5.19 -8.89
C ARG A 87 5.09 -6.19 -8.22
N LYS A 88 6.39 -5.95 -8.32
CA LYS A 88 7.40 -6.81 -7.70
C LYS A 88 7.27 -6.78 -6.17
N TYR A 89 7.05 -5.61 -5.59
CA TYR A 89 6.89 -5.46 -4.15
C TYR A 89 5.64 -6.17 -3.63
N LYS A 90 4.52 -6.10 -4.38
CA LYS A 90 3.32 -6.88 -4.08
C LYS A 90 3.58 -8.39 -4.10
N GLN A 91 4.36 -8.89 -5.06
CA GLN A 91 4.70 -10.32 -5.14
C GLN A 91 5.51 -10.79 -3.93
N MET A 92 6.44 -9.97 -3.42
CA MET A 92 7.16 -10.27 -2.18
C MET A 92 6.21 -10.42 -0.99
N TYR A 93 5.29 -9.46 -0.80
CA TYR A 93 4.28 -9.57 0.25
C TYR A 93 3.38 -10.79 0.09
N GLN A 94 2.95 -11.11 -1.13
CA GLN A 94 2.15 -12.30 -1.38
C GLN A 94 2.91 -13.57 -0.97
N SER A 95 4.19 -13.68 -1.36
CA SER A 95 5.03 -14.81 -0.95
C SER A 95 5.19 -14.92 0.57
N VAL A 96 5.26 -13.78 1.28
CA VAL A 96 5.30 -13.74 2.74
C VAL A 96 3.97 -14.21 3.34
N LEU A 97 2.84 -13.74 2.81
CA LEU A 97 1.50 -14.15 3.25
C LEU A 97 1.28 -15.65 3.01
N ASP A 98 1.66 -16.17 1.84
CA ASP A 98 1.53 -17.59 1.51
C ASP A 98 2.38 -18.45 2.48
N ARG A 99 3.57 -17.97 2.85
CA ARG A 99 4.42 -18.63 3.86
C ARG A 99 3.81 -18.60 5.25
N ILE A 100 3.14 -17.52 5.63
CA ILE A 100 2.44 -17.45 6.93
C ILE A 100 1.26 -18.42 6.93
N ASN A 101 0.43 -18.39 5.89
CA ASN A 101 -0.74 -19.24 5.77
C ASN A 101 -0.39 -20.74 5.76
N SER A 102 0.73 -21.13 5.13
CA SER A 102 1.17 -22.53 5.12
C SER A 102 1.66 -23.05 6.47
N GLN A 103 1.88 -22.16 7.44
CA GLN A 103 2.30 -22.52 8.80
C GLN A 103 1.14 -22.52 9.80
N ILE A 104 -0.04 -22.03 9.40
CA ILE A 104 -1.25 -22.07 10.21
C ILE A 104 -1.91 -23.44 9.95
N PRO A 105 -2.08 -24.30 10.98
CA PRO A 105 -2.82 -25.55 10.83
C PRO A 105 -4.25 -25.26 10.37
N GLU A 106 -4.80 -26.04 9.44
CA GLU A 106 -6.15 -25.84 8.85
C GLU A 106 -7.32 -26.03 9.84
N GLU A 107 -7.07 -26.05 11.14
CA GLU A 107 -8.09 -26.10 12.18
C GLU A 107 -8.71 -24.71 12.41
N GLY A 108 -9.35 -24.16 11.39
CA GLY A 108 -10.10 -22.92 11.50
C GLY A 108 -10.20 -22.10 10.23
N GLU A 109 -10.92 -22.59 9.22
CA GLU A 109 -11.53 -21.71 8.22
C GLU A 109 -12.43 -20.70 8.92
N SER A 110 -11.92 -19.50 9.19
CA SER A 110 -12.77 -18.33 9.36
C SER A 110 -12.06 -17.07 8.86
N SER A 111 -12.77 -16.37 7.98
CA SER A 111 -12.54 -15.03 7.41
C SER A 111 -11.59 -14.91 6.20
N ASP A 112 -12.17 -15.22 5.05
CA ASP A 112 -12.18 -14.42 3.81
C ASP A 112 -10.87 -13.72 3.37
N PRO A 113 -10.12 -14.29 2.41
CA PRO A 113 -9.00 -13.61 1.79
C PRO A 113 -9.53 -12.46 0.94
N LEU A 114 -9.37 -11.23 1.47
CA LEU A 114 -9.45 -9.95 0.79
C LEU A 114 -9.55 -10.10 -0.73
N GLU A 115 -10.79 -9.95 -1.18
CA GLU A 115 -11.27 -9.89 -2.55
C GLU A 115 -10.19 -9.92 -3.64
N LYS A 116 -10.30 -10.98 -4.43
CA LYS A 116 -9.92 -11.11 -5.83
C LYS A 116 -10.60 -10.04 -6.70
N ASN A 117 -10.30 -8.76 -6.52
CA ASN A 117 -10.83 -7.65 -7.31
C ASN A 117 -9.74 -6.96 -8.16
N SER A 118 -8.85 -7.74 -8.78
CA SER A 118 -8.02 -7.27 -9.90
C SER A 118 -8.19 -8.18 -11.13
N SER A 119 -9.43 -8.30 -11.60
CA SER A 119 -9.71 -8.68 -12.99
C SER A 119 -10.95 -7.94 -13.49
N VAL A 120 -10.78 -6.65 -13.77
CA VAL A 120 -11.71 -5.92 -14.67
C VAL A 120 -11.64 -6.63 -16.03
N LYS A 121 -12.60 -7.55 -16.25
CA LYS A 121 -12.93 -8.06 -17.58
C LYS A 121 -13.34 -6.88 -18.44
N LYS A 122 -12.44 -6.41 -19.29
CA LYS A 122 -12.82 -5.69 -20.50
C LYS A 122 -13.52 -6.71 -21.40
N LYS A 123 -14.85 -6.72 -21.39
CA LYS A 123 -15.65 -7.33 -22.45
C LYS A 123 -16.61 -6.28 -22.97
N ASP A 124 -16.28 -5.83 -24.17
CA ASP A 124 -17.15 -5.06 -25.04
C ASP A 124 -18.42 -5.86 -25.30
N SER A 125 -19.58 -5.27 -24.99
CA SER A 125 -20.82 -5.64 -25.65
C SER A 125 -21.78 -4.47 -25.58
N ALA A 126 -21.95 -3.82 -26.72
CA ALA A 126 -22.94 -2.80 -26.98
C ALA A 126 -24.35 -3.34 -26.67
N THR A 127 -25.06 -2.70 -25.73
CA THR A 127 -26.52 -2.84 -25.62
C THR A 127 -27.16 -1.50 -25.25
N LYS A 128 -27.46 -0.72 -26.28
CA LYS A 128 -28.73 -0.01 -26.51
C LYS A 128 -29.43 0.57 -25.26
N SER A 129 -28.99 1.74 -24.79
CA SER A 129 -29.78 2.56 -23.87
C SER A 129 -30.72 3.50 -24.62
N ARG A 130 -31.98 3.43 -24.18
CA ARG A 130 -33.21 3.90 -24.77
C ARG A 130 -33.38 5.38 -24.47
N ARG A 131 -33.61 6.20 -25.50
CA ARG A 131 -34.12 7.58 -25.38
C ARG A 131 -35.30 7.61 -24.41
N ARG A 132 -35.18 8.36 -23.31
CA ARG A 132 -36.32 9.01 -22.66
C ARG A 132 -36.05 10.50 -22.64
N GLN A 133 -36.79 11.14 -23.52
CA GLN A 133 -36.95 12.55 -23.72
C GLN A 133 -37.79 13.13 -22.57
N THR A 134 -37.45 14.35 -22.16
CA THR A 134 -38.31 15.37 -21.56
C THR A 134 -39.01 15.07 -20.24
N ASN A 135 -38.62 15.77 -19.18
CA ASN A 135 -39.36 16.99 -18.84
C ASN A 135 -38.45 18.03 -18.17
N ARG A 136 -38.63 19.25 -18.63
CA ARG A 136 -37.95 20.49 -18.27
C ARG A 136 -38.93 21.22 -17.35
N LEU A 137 -38.37 22.08 -16.48
CA LEU A 137 -39.00 23.21 -15.78
C LEU A 137 -39.40 22.98 -14.31
N LEU A 138 -38.61 23.68 -13.48
CA LEU A 138 -39.01 24.46 -12.30
C LEU A 138 -39.50 23.66 -11.08
N ASP A 139 -38.64 23.52 -10.08
CA ASP A 139 -38.85 24.35 -8.89
C ASP A 139 -37.55 24.58 -8.13
N ARG A 140 -37.24 25.86 -8.02
CA ARG A 140 -36.28 26.43 -7.10
C ARG A 140 -37.15 26.97 -5.95
N ASP A 141 -36.62 26.95 -4.74
CA ASP A 141 -37.12 27.68 -3.57
C ASP A 141 -37.96 26.86 -2.59
N THR A 142 -37.28 26.30 -1.59
CA THR A 142 -37.68 26.42 -0.17
C THR A 142 -36.51 25.98 0.72
N ILE A 143 -35.57 26.89 0.98
CA ILE A 143 -34.79 26.87 2.22
C ILE A 143 -35.53 27.83 3.15
N ASP A 144 -36.42 27.30 3.98
CA ASP A 144 -36.92 28.03 5.13
C ASP A 144 -36.00 27.80 6.33
N ASN A 145 -35.78 28.91 7.02
CA ASN A 145 -34.94 29.11 8.18
C ASN A 145 -35.72 28.72 9.45
N ASN A 146 -35.00 28.81 10.60
CA ASN A 146 -35.48 28.70 11.99
C ASN A 146 -35.70 27.26 12.50
N LEU A 147 -35.27 26.85 13.71
CA LEU A 147 -34.79 27.45 14.96
C LEU A 147 -34.37 26.24 15.87
N PRO A 148 -33.98 26.35 17.15
CA PRO A 148 -33.23 27.37 17.90
C PRO A 148 -31.93 26.81 18.52
N LEU A 149 -31.11 27.75 18.99
CA LEU A 149 -30.13 27.56 20.06
C LEU A 149 -30.75 26.93 21.32
N LYS A 150 -30.06 25.94 21.88
CA LYS A 150 -29.83 25.82 23.33
C LYS A 150 -28.51 25.11 23.60
#